data_AF-A0A4P7PF89-F1
#
_entry.id   AF-A0A4P7PF89-F1
#
_cell.length_a   1.000
_cell.length_b   1.000
_cell.length_c   1.000
_cell.angle_alpha   90.00
_cell.angle_beta   90.00
_cell.angle_gamma   90.00
#
_symmetry.space_group_name_H-M   'P 1'
#
loop_
_entity.id
_entity.type
_entity.pdbx_description
1 polymer ?
#
loop_
_entity_poly.entity_id
_entity_poly.type
_entity_poly.pdbx_seq_one_letter_code
_entity_poly.pdbx_strand_id
1 'polypeptide(L)'
;MQIVIDTRPDEVLRLEHLLEGYNYTVWVNTYGPLGIKQTLEEALRSSVSKDCVVGNATSVSVGDARSQALELLLHAGDGGYGPLDLLTKRSEILSLAEALFQSVNLDQAENVTSFWLAKGHPAYPVFWDFAFDIHILGQRWILMGSSSD
;
A
#
# COMPACT_ATOMS: atom_id res chain seq x y z
N MET A 1 -18.59 -19.74 -9.93
CA MET A 1 -17.83 -18.48 -9.98
C MET A 1 -18.50 -17.53 -9.00
N GLN A 2 -17.99 -17.43 -7.77
CA GLN A 2 -18.46 -16.37 -6.86
C GLN A 2 -17.87 -15.07 -7.39
N ILE A 3 -18.73 -14.14 -7.79
CA ILE A 3 -18.32 -12.77 -8.05
C ILE A 3 -17.95 -12.22 -6.67
N VAL A 4 -16.65 -12.21 -6.36
CA VAL A 4 -16.14 -11.45 -5.22
C VAL A 4 -16.28 -9.99 -5.63
N ILE A 5 -17.21 -9.29 -5.00
CA ILE A 5 -17.33 -7.85 -5.18
C ILE A 5 -16.09 -7.24 -4.54
N ASP A 6 -15.26 -6.58 -5.34
CA ASP A 6 -14.18 -5.77 -4.81
C ASP A 6 -14.79 -4.55 -4.11
N THR A 7 -14.64 -4.48 -2.79
CA THR A 7 -15.21 -3.42 -1.95
C THR A 7 -14.23 -2.29 -1.70
N ARG A 8 -13.07 -2.28 -2.37
CA ARG A 8 -12.08 -1.22 -2.20
C ARG A 8 -12.60 0.11 -2.79
N PRO A 9 -12.17 1.26 -2.24
CA PRO A 9 -12.60 2.55 -2.75
C PRO A 9 -12.25 2.74 -4.23
N ASP A 10 -13.10 3.46 -4.97
CA ASP A 10 -12.92 3.73 -6.40
C ASP A 10 -11.56 4.41 -6.69
N GLU A 11 -11.06 5.22 -5.75
CA GLU A 11 -9.76 5.88 -5.87
C GLU A 11 -8.60 4.88 -5.90
N VAL A 12 -8.69 3.80 -5.13
CA VAL A 12 -7.68 2.72 -5.11
C VAL A 12 -7.71 1.97 -6.44
N LEU A 13 -8.90 1.60 -6.91
CA LEU A 13 -9.06 0.90 -8.20
C LEU A 13 -8.59 1.77 -9.37
N ARG A 14 -8.88 3.07 -9.32
CA ARG A 14 -8.41 4.03 -10.31
C ARG A 14 -6.90 4.18 -10.28
N LEU A 15 -6.30 4.26 -9.10
CA LEU A 15 -4.85 4.35 -8.92
C LEU A 15 -4.14 3.13 -9.52
N GLU A 16 -4.61 1.91 -9.22
CA GLU A 16 -4.09 0.67 -9.80
C GLU A 16 -4.18 0.69 -11.32
N HIS A 17 -5.35 1.01 -11.86
CA HIS A 17 -5.57 1.05 -13.31
C HIS A 17 -4.68 2.07 -14.03
N LEU A 18 -4.42 3.23 -13.43
CA LEU A 18 -3.52 4.23 -14.02
C LEU A 18 -2.07 3.71 -14.10
N LEU A 19 -1.67 2.87 -13.15
CA LEU A 19 -0.33 2.34 -13.01
C LEU A 19 -0.10 1.01 -13.75
N GLU A 20 -1.14 0.43 -14.37
CA GLU A 20 -0.98 -0.75 -15.21
C GLU A 20 -0.04 -0.49 -16.40
N GLY A 21 0.74 -1.51 -16.76
CA GLY A 21 1.52 -1.51 -17.98
C GLY A 21 1.95 -2.89 -18.43
N TYR A 22 2.98 -2.95 -19.28
CA TYR A 22 3.48 -4.23 -19.79
C TYR A 22 4.19 -4.99 -18.67
N ASN A 23 3.79 -6.24 -18.41
CA ASN A 23 4.40 -7.08 -17.36
C ASN A 23 4.50 -6.33 -16.02
N TYR A 24 3.43 -5.59 -15.70
CA TYR A 24 3.43 -4.64 -14.61
C TYR A 24 2.02 -4.43 -14.09
N THR A 25 1.72 -5.16 -13.02
CA THR A 25 0.47 -5.01 -12.27
C THR A 25 0.78 -4.33 -10.95
N VAL A 26 -0.08 -3.37 -10.56
CA VAL A 26 0.02 -2.71 -9.26
C VAL A 26 -1.15 -3.14 -8.39
N TRP A 27 -0.82 -3.43 -7.14
CA TRP A 27 -1.79 -3.72 -6.09
C TRP A 27 -1.61 -2.75 -4.94
N VAL A 28 -2.68 -2.13 -4.47
CA VAL A 28 -2.73 -1.22 -3.32
C VAL A 28 -3.93 -1.57 -2.46
N ASN A 29 -3.74 -1.57 -1.15
CA ASN A 29 -4.85 -1.77 -0.23
C ASN A 29 -4.62 -1.13 1.14
N THR A 30 -5.73 -0.86 1.81
CA THR A 30 -5.76 -0.28 3.15
C THR A 30 -6.62 -1.14 4.06
N TYR A 31 -6.16 -1.35 5.29
CA TYR A 31 -6.89 -2.11 6.30
C TYR A 31 -7.06 -1.27 7.55
N GLY A 32 -8.31 -1.04 7.94
CA GLY A 32 -8.62 -0.28 9.15
C GLY A 32 -10.01 0.35 9.13
N PRO A 33 -10.37 1.06 10.21
CA PRO A 33 -9.58 1.18 11.45
C PRO A 33 -9.58 -0.14 12.25
N LEU A 34 -8.41 -0.51 12.79
CA LEU A 34 -8.20 -1.67 13.66
C LEU A 34 -7.89 -1.21 15.09
N GLY A 35 -8.11 -2.09 16.08
CA GLY A 35 -7.77 -1.81 17.47
C GLY A 35 -6.28 -2.01 17.77
N ILE A 36 -5.65 -1.07 18.48
CA ILE A 36 -4.21 -1.11 18.82
C ILE A 36 -3.82 -2.17 19.88
N LYS A 37 -4.79 -2.91 20.43
CA LYS A 37 -4.52 -3.94 21.45
C LYS A 37 -3.75 -5.14 20.90
N GLN A 38 -3.82 -5.36 19.59
CA GLN A 38 -3.17 -6.46 18.89
C GLN A 38 -1.77 -6.04 18.43
N THR A 39 -0.83 -6.99 18.43
CA THR A 39 0.45 -6.85 17.73
C THR A 39 0.21 -6.64 16.22
N LEU A 40 1.21 -6.12 15.51
CA LEU A 40 1.12 -5.93 14.05
C LEU A 40 0.82 -7.26 13.34
N GLU A 41 1.50 -8.35 13.72
CA GLU A 41 1.25 -9.67 13.14
C GLU A 41 -0.17 -10.19 13.39
N GLU A 42 -0.74 -10.00 14.58
CA GLU A 42 -2.12 -10.40 14.88
C GLU A 42 -3.14 -9.62 14.03
N ALA A 43 -2.91 -8.31 13.85
CA ALA A 43 -3.73 -7.48 12.98
C ALA A 43 -3.62 -7.92 11.51
N LEU A 44 -2.41 -8.19 11.02
CA LEU A 44 -2.19 -8.68 9.66
C LEU A 44 -2.83 -10.06 9.43
N ARG A 45 -2.73 -10.97 10.41
CA ARG A 45 -3.34 -12.31 10.31
C ARG A 45 -4.86 -12.29 10.28
N SER A 46 -5.48 -11.28 10.90
CA SER A 46 -6.93 -11.13 10.93
C SER A 46 -7.49 -10.34 9.75
N SER A 47 -6.72 -9.42 9.16
CA SER A 47 -7.20 -8.51 8.12
C SER A 47 -6.61 -8.73 6.73
N VAL A 48 -5.38 -9.24 6.62
CA VAL A 48 -4.64 -9.38 5.35
C VAL A 48 -4.53 -10.84 4.94
N SER A 49 -3.84 -11.67 5.72
CA SER A 49 -3.64 -13.09 5.42
C SER A 49 -3.27 -13.88 6.67
N LYS A 50 -3.91 -15.05 6.87
CA LYS A 50 -3.74 -15.90 8.06
C LYS A 50 -2.28 -16.33 8.31
N ASP A 51 -1.47 -16.37 7.26
CA ASP A 51 -0.07 -16.80 7.30
C ASP A 51 0.93 -15.64 7.30
N CYS A 52 0.47 -14.41 7.57
CA CYS A 52 1.34 -13.24 7.66
C CYS A 52 2.44 -13.43 8.72
N VAL A 53 3.67 -13.16 8.30
CA VAL A 53 4.86 -13.07 9.16
C VAL A 53 5.60 -11.79 8.80
N VAL A 54 5.88 -10.96 9.80
CA VAL A 54 6.62 -9.70 9.60
C VAL A 54 8.11 -10.02 9.62
N GLY A 55 8.83 -9.61 8.57
CA GLY A 55 10.27 -9.87 8.46
C GLY A 55 11.14 -8.84 9.18
N ASN A 56 10.80 -7.56 9.03
CA ASN A 56 11.40 -6.45 9.76
C ASN A 56 10.36 -5.32 9.90
N ALA A 57 10.47 -4.53 10.96
CA ALA A 57 9.63 -3.38 11.22
C ALA A 57 10.47 -2.25 11.83
N THR A 58 10.45 -1.08 11.22
CA THR A 58 11.26 0.07 11.61
C THR A 58 10.38 1.31 11.71
N SER A 59 10.52 2.08 12.79
CA SER A 59 9.84 3.37 12.91
C SER A 59 10.39 4.36 11.89
N VAL A 60 9.49 5.04 11.17
CA VAL A 60 9.81 6.05 10.16
C VAL A 60 9.02 7.32 10.43
N SER A 61 9.50 8.45 9.91
CA SER A 61 8.70 9.68 9.95
C SER A 61 7.54 9.60 8.96
N VAL A 62 6.48 10.39 9.20
CA VAL A 62 5.36 10.57 8.26
C VAL A 62 5.87 11.02 6.89
N GLY A 63 6.82 11.97 6.88
CA GLY A 63 7.41 12.48 5.64
C GLY A 63 8.17 11.42 4.85
N ASP A 64 8.91 10.54 5.53
CA ASP A 64 9.64 9.45 4.89
C ASP A 64 8.70 8.39 4.31
N ALA A 65 7.69 7.97 5.08
CA ALA A 65 6.69 7.01 4.62
C ALA A 65 5.96 7.50 3.36
N ARG A 66 5.53 8.77 3.40
CA ARG A 66 4.87 9.44 2.28
C ARG A 66 5.78 9.54 1.05
N SER A 67 7.03 9.96 1.26
CA SER A 67 8.01 10.07 0.17
C SER A 67 8.31 8.72 -0.45
N GLN A 68 8.50 7.67 0.36
CA GLN A 68 8.73 6.31 -0.08
C GLN A 68 7.54 5.78 -0.90
N ALA A 69 6.31 5.93 -0.40
CA ALA A 69 5.12 5.49 -1.13
C ALA A 69 4.99 6.19 -2.49
N LEU A 70 5.21 7.51 -2.54
CA LEU A 70 5.15 8.28 -3.77
C LEU A 70 6.27 7.92 -4.76
N GLU A 71 7.48 7.68 -4.27
CA GLU A 71 8.60 7.23 -5.10
C GLU A 71 8.26 5.91 -5.80
N LEU A 72 7.71 4.95 -5.07
CA LEU A 72 7.35 3.63 -5.60
C LEU A 72 6.12 3.67 -6.53
N LEU A 73 5.08 4.42 -6.16
CA LEU A 73 3.90 4.62 -7.03
C LEU A 73 4.26 5.36 -8.33
N LEU A 74 5.33 6.17 -8.34
CA LEU A 74 5.82 6.87 -9.52
C LEU A 74 7.05 6.21 -10.13
N HIS A 75 7.35 4.97 -9.76
CA HIS A 75 8.43 4.19 -10.35
C HIS A 75 8.14 3.99 -11.85
N ALA A 76 9.03 4.50 -12.70
CA ALA A 76 8.83 4.49 -14.14
C ALA A 76 9.08 3.12 -14.78
N GLY A 77 9.82 2.23 -14.10
CA GLY A 77 10.31 0.99 -14.69
C GLY A 77 11.30 1.23 -15.84
N ASP A 78 11.26 0.36 -16.84
CA ASP A 78 12.08 0.42 -18.05
C ASP A 78 11.34 -0.14 -19.29
N GLY A 79 12.07 -0.51 -20.34
CA GLY A 79 11.48 -1.04 -21.58
C GLY A 79 10.82 -2.42 -21.44
N GLY A 80 10.98 -3.11 -20.30
CA GLY A 80 10.44 -4.43 -20.02
C GLY A 80 9.32 -4.47 -18.98
N TYR A 81 9.20 -3.44 -18.14
CA TYR A 81 8.16 -3.31 -17.10
C TYR A 81 7.90 -1.84 -16.74
N GLY A 82 6.71 -1.54 -16.23
CA GLY A 82 6.37 -0.21 -15.70
C GLY A 82 5.06 0.35 -16.24
N PRO A 83 4.56 1.44 -15.64
CA PRO A 83 3.28 2.05 -16.01
C PRO A 83 3.33 2.70 -17.39
N LEU A 84 2.28 2.48 -18.20
CA LEU A 84 2.15 3.14 -19.51
C LEU A 84 1.81 4.62 -19.37
N ASP A 85 2.50 5.48 -20.12
CA ASP A 85 2.25 6.94 -20.19
C ASP A 85 2.27 7.66 -18.83
N LEU A 86 3.17 7.23 -17.92
CA LEU A 86 3.26 7.75 -16.55
C LEU A 86 3.30 9.29 -16.48
N LEU A 87 4.03 9.94 -17.39
CA LEU A 87 4.14 11.41 -17.41
C LEU A 87 2.79 12.09 -17.61
N THR A 88 1.93 11.53 -18.45
CA THR A 88 0.60 12.07 -18.74
C THR A 88 -0.37 11.86 -17.58
N LYS A 89 -0.22 10.75 -16.85
CA LYS A 89 -1.09 10.35 -15.73
C LYS A 89 -0.62 10.88 -14.36
N ARG A 90 0.60 11.43 -14.29
CA ARG A 90 1.30 11.78 -13.04
C ARG A 90 0.48 12.65 -12.09
N SER A 91 -0.20 13.66 -12.61
CA SER A 91 -0.99 14.61 -11.80
C SER A 91 -2.20 13.93 -11.15
N GLU A 92 -2.87 13.03 -11.87
CA GLU A 92 -3.99 12.23 -11.36
C GLU A 92 -3.50 11.22 -10.32
N ILE A 93 -2.40 10.52 -10.60
CA ILE A 93 -1.76 9.58 -9.66
C ILE A 93 -1.41 10.27 -8.33
N LEU A 94 -0.79 11.46 -8.39
CA LEU A 94 -0.45 12.23 -7.19
C LEU A 94 -1.69 12.63 -6.39
N SER A 95 -2.78 12.98 -7.06
CA SER A 95 -4.03 13.37 -6.39
C SER A 95 -4.72 12.17 -5.72
N LEU A 96 -4.68 11.00 -6.36
CA LEU A 96 -5.23 9.76 -5.80
C LEU A 96 -4.36 9.23 -4.65
N ALA A 97 -3.03 9.33 -4.76
CA ALA A 97 -2.13 9.00 -3.67
C ALA A 97 -2.36 9.90 -2.45
N GLU A 98 -2.63 11.19 -2.67
CA GLU A 98 -3.02 12.10 -1.59
C GLU A 98 -4.31 11.66 -0.89
N ALA A 99 -5.35 11.34 -1.67
CA ALA A 99 -6.62 10.83 -1.12
C ALA A 99 -6.40 9.53 -0.32
N LEU A 100 -5.51 8.64 -0.80
CA LEU A 100 -5.13 7.42 -0.12
C LEU A 100 -4.42 7.70 1.22
N PHE A 101 -3.49 8.65 1.27
CA PHE A 101 -2.81 9.01 2.52
C PHE A 101 -3.76 9.62 3.54
N GLN A 102 -4.73 10.41 3.08
CA GLN A 102 -5.77 10.98 3.92
C GLN A 102 -6.71 9.89 4.47
N SER A 103 -7.07 8.88 3.67
CA SER A 103 -7.98 7.82 4.10
C SER A 103 -7.44 6.97 5.26
N VAL A 104 -6.11 6.85 5.36
CA VAL A 104 -5.41 6.15 6.46
C VAL A 104 -4.86 7.10 7.53
N ASN A 105 -5.19 8.39 7.47
CA ASN A 105 -4.74 9.43 8.40
C ASN A 105 -3.21 9.52 8.53
N LEU A 106 -2.47 9.30 7.44
CA LEU A 106 -1.01 9.25 7.47
C LEU A 106 -0.41 10.57 7.98
N ASP A 107 -0.94 11.71 7.53
CA ASP A 107 -0.40 13.03 7.89
C ASP A 107 -0.64 13.40 9.36
N GLN A 108 -1.63 12.78 10.01
CA GLN A 108 -1.92 12.99 11.44
C GLN A 108 -1.32 11.91 12.34
N ALA A 109 -0.63 10.92 11.78
CA ALA A 109 -0.18 9.75 12.52
C ALA A 109 0.73 10.10 13.70
N GLU A 110 0.46 9.48 14.84
CA GLU A 110 1.30 9.56 16.05
C GLU A 110 2.54 8.66 15.93
N ASN A 111 2.39 7.55 15.22
CA ASN A 111 3.46 6.61 14.91
C ASN A 111 3.26 6.02 13.51
N VAL A 112 4.37 5.90 12.77
CA VAL A 112 4.41 5.15 11.52
C VAL A 112 5.56 4.15 11.61
N THR A 113 5.26 2.90 11.27
CA THR A 113 6.24 1.82 11.19
C THR A 113 6.22 1.23 9.79
N SER A 114 7.34 1.32 9.09
CA SER A 114 7.55 0.64 7.81
C SER A 114 7.90 -0.82 8.08
N PHE A 115 7.32 -1.75 7.33
CA PHE A 115 7.59 -3.18 7.47
C PHE A 115 7.56 -3.90 6.13
N TRP A 116 8.03 -5.15 6.11
CA TRP A 116 7.85 -6.07 4.98
C TRP A 116 7.34 -7.43 5.47
N LEU A 117 6.67 -8.15 4.59
CA LEU A 117 6.13 -9.47 4.88
C LEU A 117 7.11 -10.57 4.45
N ALA A 118 7.62 -11.32 5.43
CA ALA A 118 8.39 -12.54 5.16
C ALA A 118 7.52 -13.67 4.62
N LYS A 119 6.23 -13.69 4.97
CA LYS A 119 5.21 -14.63 4.47
C LYS A 119 3.84 -13.97 4.42
N GLY A 120 2.96 -14.53 3.59
CA GLY A 120 1.55 -14.13 3.52
C GLY A 120 1.29 -12.85 2.74
N HIS A 121 2.22 -12.42 1.88
CA HIS A 121 1.99 -11.25 1.02
C HIS A 121 0.89 -11.54 -0.01
N PRO A 122 -0.13 -10.66 -0.16
CA PRO A 122 -1.29 -10.93 -1.02
C PRO A 122 -0.99 -10.81 -2.53
N ALA A 123 0.00 -10.00 -2.92
CA ALA A 123 0.23 -9.63 -4.32
C ALA A 123 1.63 -9.98 -4.88
N TYR A 124 2.34 -10.96 -4.29
CA TYR A 124 3.64 -11.48 -4.75
C TYR A 124 4.56 -10.42 -5.41
N PRO A 125 5.16 -9.51 -4.62
CA PRO A 125 5.87 -8.36 -5.15
C PRO A 125 7.12 -8.78 -5.93
N VAL A 126 7.34 -8.14 -7.08
CA VAL A 126 8.50 -8.39 -7.97
C VAL A 126 9.36 -7.14 -8.11
N PHE A 127 8.76 -6.00 -8.41
CA PHE A 127 9.51 -4.78 -8.74
C PHE A 127 9.69 -3.87 -7.54
N TRP A 128 8.65 -3.72 -6.73
CA TRP A 128 8.70 -2.98 -5.48
C TRP A 128 7.53 -3.34 -4.58
N ASP A 129 7.68 -3.05 -3.29
CA ASP A 129 6.64 -3.07 -2.29
C ASP A 129 6.86 -1.99 -1.23
N PHE A 130 5.78 -1.58 -0.57
CA PHE A 130 5.80 -0.85 0.67
C PHE A 130 4.67 -1.34 1.57
N ALA A 131 4.92 -1.31 2.89
CA ALA A 131 3.88 -1.50 3.88
C ALA A 131 4.12 -0.63 5.10
N PHE A 132 3.06 -0.02 5.60
CA PHE A 132 3.08 0.89 6.75
C PHE A 132 2.02 0.49 7.77
N ASP A 133 2.41 0.41 9.03
CA ASP A 133 1.55 0.34 10.21
C ASP A 133 1.44 1.75 10.78
N ILE A 134 0.24 2.34 10.71
CA ILE A 134 -0.04 3.76 10.97
C ILE A 134 -0.96 3.85 12.19
N HIS A 135 -0.53 4.52 13.25
CA HIS A 135 -1.31 4.63 14.49
C HIS A 135 -1.75 6.07 14.73
N ILE A 136 -3.03 6.24 15.09
CA ILE A 136 -3.63 7.54 15.38
C ILE A 136 -4.81 7.37 16.35
N LEU A 137 -4.87 8.17 17.43
CA LEU A 137 -6.01 8.19 18.36
C LEU A 137 -6.46 6.80 18.87
N GLY A 138 -5.50 5.90 19.11
CA GLY A 138 -5.79 4.53 19.55
C GLY A 138 -6.36 3.60 18.48
N GLN A 139 -6.28 4.00 17.21
CA GLN A 139 -6.62 3.20 16.04
C GLN A 139 -5.37 2.87 15.23
N ARG A 140 -5.42 1.73 14.53
CA ARG A 140 -4.40 1.28 13.59
C ARG A 140 -4.98 1.26 12.18
N TRP A 141 -4.18 1.74 11.23
CA TRP A 141 -4.37 1.55 9.80
C TRP A 141 -3.15 0.83 9.22
N ILE A 142 -3.37 -0.05 8.26
CA ILE A 142 -2.31 -0.70 7.51
C ILE A 142 -2.46 -0.27 6.07
N LEU A 143 -1.43 0.35 5.50
CA LEU A 143 -1.37 0.71 4.09
C LEU A 143 -0.32 -0.17 3.42
N MET A 144 -0.69 -0.84 2.33
CA MET A 144 0.20 -1.68 1.55
C MET A 144 0.10 -1.35 0.08
N GLY A 145 1.23 -1.45 -0.62
CA GLY A 145 1.29 -1.37 -2.06
C GLY A 145 2.42 -2.23 -2.59
N SER A 146 2.24 -2.79 -3.78
CA SER A 146 3.28 -3.53 -4.48
C SER A 146 3.08 -3.51 -5.97
N SER A 147 4.15 -3.80 -6.70
CA SER A 147 4.09 -4.15 -8.11
C SER A 147 4.63 -5.56 -8.37
N SER A 148 3.92 -6.30 -9.22
CA SER A 148 4.29 -7.62 -9.74
C SER A 148 4.46 -7.58 -11.27
N ASP A 149 5.06 -8.64 -11.81
CA ASP A 149 4.99 -9.01 -13.24
C ASP A 149 3.51 -9.17 -13.67
#